data_AF-A0A2S2QQK8-F1
#
_entry.id   AF-A0A2S2QQK8-F1
#
_cell.length_a   1.000
_cell.length_b   1.000
_cell.length_c   1.000
_cell.angle_alpha   90.00
_cell.angle_beta   90.00
_cell.angle_gamma   90.00
#
_symmetry.space_group_name_H-M   'P 1'
#
loop_
_entity.id
_entity.type
_entity.pdbx_description
1 polymer ?
#
loop_
_entity_poly.entity_id
_entity_poly.type
_entity_poly.pdbx_seq_one_letter_code
_entity_poly.pdbx_strand_id
1 'polypeptide(L)'
;ARFMLSYNSTKHCATGVTPAELHIGRKLFTSFDRLVPRAKYRYNNSMLAAKKAYKGGRVKHFEFGDNVMCRNYASGAKWIRSTIIQILSSVTYVVQMIRGEI
;
A
#
# COMPACT_ATOMS: atom_id res chain seq x y z
N ALA A 1 -5.16 -18.79 -21.45
CA ALA A 1 -3.69 -18.75 -21.70
C ALA A 1 -3.12 -17.33 -21.82
N ARG A 2 -3.65 -16.43 -22.67
CA ARG A 2 -3.06 -15.08 -22.93
C ARG A 2 -3.00 -14.17 -21.70
N PHE A 3 -4.04 -14.13 -20.87
CA PHE A 3 -4.08 -13.29 -19.66
C PHE A 3 -2.97 -13.63 -18.65
N MET A 4 -2.80 -14.92 -18.34
CA MET A 4 -1.78 -15.36 -17.39
C MET A 4 -0.38 -15.02 -17.87
N LEU A 5 -0.08 -15.20 -19.17
CA LEU A 5 1.21 -14.81 -19.72
C LEU A 5 1.45 -13.32 -19.58
N SER A 6 0.47 -12.47 -19.92
CA SER A 6 0.58 -11.01 -19.78
C SER A 6 0.80 -10.59 -18.33
N TYR A 7 0.04 -11.15 -17.39
CA TYR A 7 0.20 -10.86 -15.96
C TYR A 7 1.58 -11.26 -15.44
N ASN A 8 2.03 -12.48 -15.76
CA ASN A 8 3.33 -13.02 -15.30
C ASN A 8 4.56 -12.36 -15.96
N SER A 9 4.40 -11.73 -17.12
CA SER A 9 5.48 -11.04 -17.85
C SER A 9 5.49 -9.52 -17.63
N THR A 10 4.44 -8.96 -17.03
CA THR A 10 4.37 -7.52 -16.74
C THR A 10 5.02 -7.22 -15.39
N LYS A 11 5.89 -6.20 -15.35
CA LYS A 11 6.51 -5.74 -14.11
C LYS A 11 5.46 -5.13 -13.20
N HIS A 12 5.44 -5.54 -11.94
CA HIS A 12 4.55 -4.94 -10.95
C HIS A 12 5.08 -3.58 -10.50
N CYS A 13 4.21 -2.57 -10.41
CA CYS A 13 4.61 -1.18 -10.16
C CYS A 13 5.38 -0.99 -8.84
N ALA A 14 5.04 -1.76 -7.80
CA ALA A 14 5.68 -1.62 -6.48
C ALA A 14 7.03 -2.36 -6.38
N THR A 15 7.18 -3.51 -7.04
CA THR A 15 8.37 -4.38 -6.89
C THR A 15 9.35 -4.23 -8.05
N GLY A 16 8.93 -3.69 -9.19
CA GLY A 16 9.76 -3.50 -10.39
C GLY A 16 10.16 -4.79 -11.11
N VAL A 17 9.79 -5.94 -10.55
CA VAL A 17 10.02 -7.30 -11.07
C VAL A 17 8.70 -7.94 -11.49
N THR A 18 8.77 -8.91 -12.40
CA THR A 18 7.57 -9.63 -12.85
C THR A 18 7.20 -10.75 -11.89
N PRO A 19 5.93 -11.20 -11.84
CA PRO A 19 5.54 -12.35 -11.04
C PRO A 19 6.33 -13.62 -11.40
N ALA A 20 6.63 -13.84 -12.69
CA ALA A 20 7.45 -14.97 -13.11
C ALA A 20 8.92 -14.86 -12.67
N GLU A 21 9.48 -13.65 -12.61
CA GLU A 21 10.82 -13.41 -12.08
C GLU A 21 10.88 -13.77 -10.59
N LEU A 22 9.85 -13.39 -9.81
CA LEU A 22 9.76 -13.75 -8.39
C LEU A 22 9.56 -15.26 -8.17
N HIS A 23 8.83 -15.92 -9.07
CA HIS A 23 8.53 -17.34 -8.95
C HIS A 23 9.67 -18.26 -9.40
N ILE A 24 10.31 -17.96 -10.53
CA ILE A 24 11.31 -18.83 -11.19
C ILE A 24 12.75 -18.31 -10.99
N GLY A 25 12.91 -17.08 -10.50
CA GLY A 25 14.22 -16.45 -10.32
C GLY A 25 14.87 -15.96 -11.62
N ARG A 26 14.15 -15.96 -12.75
CA ARG A 26 14.64 -15.48 -14.05
C ARG A 26 13.59 -14.72 -14.83
N LYS A 27 14.04 -13.82 -15.71
CA LYS A 27 13.18 -13.04 -16.60
C LYS A 27 12.63 -13.90 -17.73
N LEU A 28 11.30 -13.89 -17.90
CA LEU A 28 10.66 -14.43 -19.09
C LEU A 28 10.75 -13.39 -20.22
N PHE A 29 11.53 -13.70 -21.25
CA PHE A 29 11.63 -12.84 -22.42
C PHE A 29 10.40 -13.01 -23.32
N THR A 30 9.71 -11.91 -23.60
CA THR A 30 8.58 -11.87 -24.54
C THR A 30 8.97 -11.08 -25.80
N SER A 31 8.24 -11.27 -26.90
CA SER A 31 8.42 -10.48 -28.12
C SER A 31 8.23 -8.96 -27.88
N PHE A 32 7.44 -8.58 -26.87
CA PHE A 32 7.26 -7.19 -26.47
C PHE A 32 8.54 -6.57 -25.88
N ASP A 33 9.35 -7.33 -25.14
CA ASP A 33 10.62 -6.82 -24.55
C ASP A 33 11.58 -6.26 -25.61
N ARG A 34 11.50 -6.73 -26.85
CA ARG A 34 12.30 -6.24 -27.98
C ARG A 34 11.94 -4.80 -28.40
N LEU A 35 10.73 -4.33 -28.08
CA LEU A 35 10.19 -3.03 -28.48
C LEU A 35 10.32 -1.94 -27.38
N VAL A 36 10.77 -2.32 -26.18
CA VAL A 36 10.68 -1.51 -24.95
C VAL A 36 11.68 -0.34 -24.77
N PRO A 37 12.80 -0.16 -25.52
CA PRO A 37 13.83 0.84 -25.17
C PRO A 37 13.31 2.27 -24.91
N ARG A 38 12.35 2.75 -25.71
CA ARG A 38 11.85 4.14 -25.66
C ARG A 38 10.75 4.38 -24.60
N ALA A 39 10.04 3.33 -24.18
CA ALA A 39 8.96 3.43 -23.19
C ALA A 39 9.50 3.59 -21.75
N LYS A 40 10.61 2.90 -21.42
CA LYS A 40 11.26 2.96 -20.11
C LYS A 40 11.74 4.35 -19.74
N TYR A 41 12.29 5.10 -20.70
CA TYR A 41 12.79 6.45 -20.48
C TYR A 41 11.71 7.41 -19.96
N ARG A 42 10.52 7.40 -20.61
CA ARG A 42 9.39 8.26 -20.23
C ARG A 42 8.82 7.91 -18.86
N TYR A 43 8.70 6.61 -18.56
CA TYR A 43 8.22 6.14 -17.26
C TYR A 43 9.14 6.57 -16.10
N ASN A 44 10.45 6.35 -16.25
CA ASN A 44 11.43 6.71 -15.22
C ASN A 44 11.40 8.22 -14.93
N ASN A 45 11.33 9.06 -15.97
CA ASN A 45 11.22 10.51 -15.80
C ASN A 45 9.92 10.93 -15.11
N SER A 46 8.79 10.29 -15.42
CA SER A 46 7.51 10.55 -14.76
C SER A 46 7.55 10.16 -13.27
N MET A 47 8.13 9.01 -12.92
CA MET A 47 8.28 8.56 -11.54
C MET A 47 9.21 9.49 -10.72
N LEU A 48 10.32 9.94 -11.32
CA LEU A 48 11.21 10.93 -10.71
C LEU A 48 10.49 12.27 -10.47
N ALA A 49 9.69 12.72 -11.43
CA ALA A 49 8.88 13.93 -11.28
C ALA A 49 7.84 13.80 -10.16
N ALA A 50 7.13 12.67 -10.09
CA ALA A 50 6.16 12.39 -9.03
C ALA A 50 6.82 12.37 -7.63
N LYS A 51 8.01 11.77 -7.50
CA LYS A 51 8.78 11.77 -6.25
C LYS A 51 9.20 13.18 -5.84
N LYS A 52 9.63 14.02 -6.80
CA LYS A 52 9.95 15.44 -6.54
C LYS A 52 8.72 16.28 -6.17
N ALA A 53 7.57 15.97 -6.76
CA ALA A 53 6.32 16.67 -6.49
C ALA A 53 5.65 16.25 -5.17
N TYR A 54 6.10 15.17 -4.54
CA TYR A 54 5.58 14.71 -3.26
C TYR A 54 5.99 15.67 -2.14
N LYS A 55 5.02 16.43 -1.62
CA LYS A 55 5.24 17.45 -0.57
C LYS A 55 5.14 16.89 0.87
N GLY A 56 5.28 15.57 1.02
CA GLY A 56 5.04 14.90 2.30
C GLY A 56 3.57 14.56 2.54
N GLY A 57 3.33 13.76 3.58
CA GLY A 57 2.00 13.42 4.07
C GLY A 57 1.82 13.90 5.51
N ARG A 58 0.56 14.10 5.94
CA ARG A 58 0.25 14.41 7.34
C ARG A 58 0.60 13.19 8.19
N VAL A 59 1.66 13.30 8.97
CA VAL A 59 2.01 12.28 9.95
C VAL A 59 1.06 12.44 11.14
N LYS A 60 0.25 11.42 11.40
CA LYS A 60 -0.64 11.36 12.57
C LYS A 60 0.01 10.40 13.56
N HIS A 61 0.55 10.96 14.64
CA HIS A 61 0.98 10.21 15.80
C HIS A 61 -0.07 10.39 16.90
N PHE A 62 -0.30 9.34 17.66
CA PHE A 62 -1.17 9.36 18.82
C PHE A 62 -0.41 8.84 20.04
N GLU A 63 -0.70 9.40 21.19
CA GLU A 63 -0.06 9.06 22.44
C GLU A 63 -0.98 8.23 23.35
N PHE A 64 -0.40 7.65 24.39
CA PHE A 64 -1.17 6.92 25.39
C PHE A 64 -2.15 7.89 26.08
N GLY A 65 -3.41 7.48 26.22
CA GLY A 65 -4.46 8.30 26.81
C GLY A 65 -5.17 9.26 25.85
N ASP A 66 -4.76 9.34 24.59
CA ASP A 66 -5.46 10.16 23.60
C ASP A 66 -6.87 9.63 23.29
N ASN A 67 -7.82 10.56 23.15
CA ASN A 67 -9.19 10.26 22.76
C ASN A 67 -9.30 10.22 21.22
N VAL A 68 -9.63 9.05 20.69
CA VAL A 68 -9.78 8.79 19.26
C VAL A 68 -11.18 8.31 18.92
N MET A 69 -11.58 8.50 17.66
CA MET A 69 -12.82 7.94 17.12
C MET A 69 -12.49 6.64 16.39
N CYS A 70 -13.03 5.52 16.89
CA CYS A 70 -12.90 4.22 16.26
C CYS A 70 -14.11 3.93 15.39
N ARG A 71 -13.87 3.36 14.21
CA ARG A 71 -14.95 2.99 13.31
C ARG A 71 -15.61 1.71 13.82
N ASN A 72 -16.91 1.77 14.06
CA ASN A 72 -17.71 0.60 14.36
C ASN A 72 -18.13 -0.10 13.06
N TYR A 73 -17.92 -1.41 12.99
CA TYR A 73 -18.35 -2.25 11.87
C TYR A 73 -19.61 -3.07 12.21
N ALA A 74 -20.05 -3.07 13.47
CA ALA A 74 -21.33 -3.65 13.90
C ALA A 74 -22.51 -2.68 13.64
N SER A 75 -23.71 -3.10 14.04
CA SER A 75 -24.89 -2.22 14.02
C SER A 75 -24.76 -1.08 15.02
N GLY A 76 -25.29 0.10 14.67
CA GLY A 76 -25.32 1.28 15.53
C GLY A 76 -24.48 2.44 15.00
N ALA A 77 -23.96 3.27 15.90
CA ALA A 77 -23.20 4.47 15.53
C ALA A 77 -21.89 4.09 14.83
N LYS A 78 -21.66 4.65 13.63
CA LYS A 78 -20.49 4.37 12.78
C LYS A 78 -19.14 4.74 13.42
N TRP A 79 -19.15 5.68 14.37
CA TRP A 79 -17.96 6.16 15.05
C TRP A 79 -18.18 6.17 16.56
N ILE A 80 -17.30 5.51 17.30
CA ILE A 80 -17.36 5.36 18.75
C ILE A 80 -16.12 6.02 19.37
N ARG A 81 -16.33 6.79 20.44
CA ARG A 81 -15.23 7.38 21.21
C ARG A 81 -14.48 6.29 21.98
N SER A 82 -13.17 6.29 21.84
CA SER A 82 -12.27 5.31 22.45
C SER A 82 -10.99 6.00 22.91
N THR A 83 -10.29 5.41 23.88
CA THR A 83 -9.03 5.93 24.42
C THR A 83 -7.91 4.95 24.10
N ILE A 84 -6.73 5.45 23.69
CA ILE A 84 -5.57 4.60 23.41
C ILE A 84 -4.99 4.08 24.72
N ILE A 85 -4.90 2.76 24.85
CA ILE A 85 -4.33 2.07 26.01
C ILE A 85 -2.95 1.48 25.74
N GLN A 86 -2.57 1.28 24.47
CA GLN A 86 -1.24 0.77 24.14
C GLN A 86 -0.85 1.13 22.72
N ILE A 87 0.44 1.44 22.53
CA ILE A 87 1.05 1.67 21.21
C ILE A 87 1.85 0.41 20.84
N LEU A 88 1.48 -0.25 19.74
CA LEU A 88 2.20 -1.45 19.25
C LEU A 88 3.21 -1.08 18.14
N SER A 89 2.86 -0.11 17.30
CA SER A 89 3.66 0.36 16.17
C SER A 89 3.25 1.79 15.81
N SER A 90 4.04 2.48 14.98
CA SER A 90 3.74 3.82 14.47
C SER A 90 2.34 3.96 13.85
N VAL A 91 1.74 2.85 13.39
CA VAL A 91 0.41 2.80 12.76
C VAL A 91 -0.58 1.85 13.44
N THR A 92 -0.21 1.23 14.57
CA THR A 92 -1.04 0.20 15.23
C THR A 92 -1.17 0.48 16.72
N TYR A 93 -2.41 0.65 17.18
CA TYR A 93 -2.74 1.08 18.54
C TYR A 93 -3.86 0.19 19.09
N VAL A 94 -3.76 -0.17 20.37
CA VAL A 94 -4.84 -0.82 21.11
C VAL A 94 -5.65 0.27 21.80
N VAL A 95 -6.97 0.17 21.67
CA VAL A 95 -7.92 1.18 22.13
C VAL A 95 -8.98 0.54 23.01
N GLN A 96 -9.39 1.25 24.05
CA GLN A 96 -10.51 0.88 24.90
C GLN A 96 -11.75 1.69 24.50
N MET A 97 -12.83 0.98 24.16
CA MET A 97 -14.11 1.60 23.83
C MET A 97 -14.85 2.02 25.11
N ILE A 98 -15.44 3.22 25.13
CA ILE A 98 -16.12 3.79 26.31
C ILE A 98 -17.45 3.07 26.64
N ARG A 99 -17.91 2.16 25.78
CA ARG A 99 -19.06 1.29 26.02
C ARG A 99 -18.98 0.09 25.07
N GLY A 100 -18.45 -1.02 25.54
CA GLY A 100 -18.51 -2.30 24.82
C GLY A 100 -19.71 -3.09 25.33
N GLU A 101 -20.85 -3.02 24.66
CA GLU A 101 -21.71 -4.20 24.57
C GLU A 101 -21.03 -5.13 23.57
N ILE A 102 -20.79 -6.36 24.01
CA ILE A 102 -20.14 -7.45 23.26
C ILE A 102 -21.06 -7.88 22.12
#